data_AF-A0A4Y2PRI9-F1
#
_entry.id   AF-A0A4Y2PRI9-F1
#
_cell.length_a   1.000
_cell.length_b   1.000
_cell.length_c   1.000
_cell.angle_alpha   90.00
_cell.angle_beta   90.00
_cell.angle_gamma   90.00
#
_symmetry.space_group_name_H-M   'P 1'
#
loop_
_entity.id
_entity.type
_entity.pdbx_description
1 polymer ?
#
loop_
_entity_poly.entity_id
_entity_poly.type
_entity_poly.pdbx_seq_one_letter_code
_entity_poly.pdbx_strand_id
1 'polypeptide(L)' 'TINAERYCGTLTKLKSAIRHKRPGLLSREVLFLDDNARPNTARDAKERILPLRWERLDDPGYRPDLAPSDFNYFPASK' A
#
# COMPACT_ATOMS: atom_id res chain seq x y z
N THR A 1 -9.74 -13.93 -4.13
CA THR A 1 -9.69 -13.13 -2.89
C THR A 1 -8.25 -12.97 -2.44
N ILE A 2 -7.81 -11.76 -2.09
CA ILE A 2 -6.49 -11.52 -1.47
C ILE A 2 -6.65 -11.68 0.04
N ASN A 3 -5.85 -12.55 0.66
CA ASN A 3 -5.77 -12.68 2.12
C ASN A 3 -4.55 -11.90 2.65
N ALA A 4 -4.43 -11.80 3.98
CA ALA A 4 -3.35 -11.04 4.62
C ALA A 4 -1.94 -11.54 4.20
N GLU A 5 -1.73 -12.86 4.14
CA GLU A 5 -0.45 -13.43 3.73
C GLU A 5 -0.05 -13.03 2.30
N ARG A 6 -0.99 -13.15 1.35
CA ARG A 6 -0.77 -12.78 -0.04
C ARG A 6 -0.59 -11.27 -0.22
N TYR A 7 -1.30 -10.47 0.56
CA TYR A 7 -1.10 -9.02 0.61
C TYR A 7 0.32 -8.68 1.06
N CYS A 8 0.79 -9.30 2.13
CA CYS A 8 2.16 -9.10 2.63
C CYS A 8 3.23 -9.53 1.62
N GLY A 9 3.04 -10.66 0.94
CA GLY A 9 3.92 -11.08 -0.15
C GLY A 9 3.97 -10.07 -1.30
N THR A 10 2.86 -9.36 -1.55
CA THR A 10 2.78 -8.29 -2.56
C THR A 10 3.57 -7.06 -2.11
N LEU A 11 3.48 -6.65 -0.85
CA LEU A 11 4.25 -5.52 -0.31
C LEU A 11 5.77 -5.77 -0.36
N THR A 12 6.22 -6.99 -0.06
CA THR A 12 7.64 -7.36 -0.19
C THR A 12 8.13 -7.24 -1.63
N LYS A 13 7.33 -7.72 -2.60
CA LYS A 13 7.64 -7.59 -4.03
C LYS A 13 7.64 -6.11 -4.46
N LEU A 14 6.71 -5.31 -3.96
CA LEU A 14 6.64 -3.87 -4.22
C LEU A 14 7.90 -3.15 -3.73
N LYS A 15 8.39 -3.43 -2.52
CA LYS A 15 9.64 -2.85 -2.00
C LYS A 15 10.83 -3.19 -2.90
N SER A 16 10.93 -4.44 -3.36
CA SER A 16 11.97 -4.84 -4.32
C SER A 16 11.85 -4.07 -5.65
N ALA A 17 10.65 -3.97 -6.20
CA ALA A 17 10.40 -3.24 -7.44
C ALA A 17 10.74 -1.75 -7.32
N ILE A 18 10.40 -1.10 -6.19
CA ILE A 18 10.77 0.29 -5.91
C ILE A 18 12.30 0.42 -5.86
N ARG A 19 13.01 -0.50 -5.19
CA ARG A 19 14.48 -0.47 -5.14
C ARG A 19 15.12 -0.45 -6.53
N HIS A 20 14.55 -1.20 -7.47
CA HIS A 20 15.07 -1.26 -8.84
C HIS A 20 14.61 -0.10 -9.73
N LYS A 21 13.34 0.29 -9.65
CA LYS A 21 12.74 1.29 -10.56
C LYS A 21 12.83 2.73 -10.05
N ARG A 22 12.86 2.92 -8.74
CA ARG A 22 12.83 4.22 -8.05
C ARG A 22 13.70 4.19 -6.77
N PRO A 23 15.02 3.95 -6.88
CA PRO A 23 15.90 3.79 -5.73
C PRO A 23 15.87 4.98 -4.76
N GLY A 24 15.76 6.21 -5.29
CA GLY A 24 15.68 7.44 -4.47
C GLY A 24 14.37 7.60 -3.67
N LEU A 25 13.36 6.75 -3.90
CA LEU A 25 12.14 6.75 -3.10
C LEU A 25 12.38 6.09 -1.74
N LEU A 26 13.25 5.08 -1.66
CA LEU A 26 13.55 4.37 -0.41
C LEU A 26 14.53 5.12 0.50
N SER A 27 15.25 6.11 -0.04
CA SER A 27 16.07 7.02 0.78
C SER A 27 15.25 8.14 1.42
N ARG A 28 13.95 8.23 1.10
CA ARG A 28 12.99 9.15 1.70
C ARG A 28 11.96 8.34 2.49
N GLU A 29 11.25 9.01 3.38
CA GLU A 29 10.08 8.42 4.03
C GLU A 29 8.99 8.15 2.98
N VAL A 30 8.44 6.95 3.01
CA VAL A 30 7.41 6.51 2.07
C VAL A 30 6.07 6.58 2.78
N LEU A 31 5.22 7.51 2.34
CA LEU A 31 3.81 7.54 2.70
C LEU A 31 3.07 6.49 1.86
N PHE A 32 2.52 5.49 2.54
CA PHE A 32 1.81 4.38 1.94
C PHE A 32 0.30 4.54 2.17
N LEU A 33 -0.44 4.70 1.07
CA LEU A 33 -1.89 4.76 1.07
C LEU A 33 -2.44 3.44 0.51
N ASP A 34 -3.25 2.76 1.29
CA ASP A 34 -4.05 1.61 0.87
C ASP A 34 -5.50 1.80 1.30
N ASP A 35 -6.41 1.03 0.71
CA ASP A 35 -7.77 0.97 1.23
C ASP A 35 -7.77 0.27 2.60
N ASN A 36 -8.70 0.65 3.48
CA ASN A 36 -8.84 0.00 4.77
C ASN A 36 -9.59 -1.36 4.67
N ALA A 37 -9.41 -2.10 3.57
CA ALA A 37 -10.04 -3.40 3.41
C ALA A 37 -9.52 -4.39 4.47
N ARG A 38 -10.38 -5.34 4.88
CA ARG A 38 -10.10 -6.33 5.94
C ARG A 38 -8.71 -7.02 5.88
N PRO A 39 -8.16 -7.44 4.73
CA PRO A 39 -6.81 -8.02 4.69
C PRO A 39 -5.70 -6.99 4.98
N ASN A 40 -5.95 -5.70 4.79
CA ASN A 40 -5.00 -4.60 5.02
C ASN A 40 -5.05 -4.10 6.47
N THR A 41 -6.21 -4.23 7.14
CA THR A 41 -6.37 -3.88 8.56
C THR A 41 -5.98 -5.01 9.52
N ALA A 42 -5.74 -6.22 9.00
CA ALA A 42 -5.27 -7.34 9.80
C ALA A 42 -3.97 -6.95 10.52
N ARG A 43 -3.87 -7.32 11.81
CA ARG A 43 -2.69 -7.04 12.65
C ARG A 43 -1.39 -7.45 11.95
N ASP A 44 -1.42 -8.59 11.28
CA ASP A 44 -0.29 -9.14 10.51
C ASP A 44 0.19 -8.22 9.38
N ALA A 45 -0.71 -7.47 8.73
CA ALA A 45 -0.34 -6.51 7.69
C ALA A 45 0.30 -5.25 8.29
N LYS A 46 -0.23 -4.74 9.41
CA LYS A 46 0.37 -3.61 10.14
C LYS A 46 1.77 -3.98 10.67
N GLU A 47 1.92 -5.17 11.26
CA GLU A 47 3.20 -5.68 11.76
C GLU A 47 4.25 -5.86 10.65
N ARG A 48 3.82 -6.12 9.41
CA ARG A 48 4.71 -6.30 8.26
C ARG A 48 5.02 -5.03 7.48
N ILE A 49 4.25 -3.95 7.64
CA ILE A 49 4.60 -2.61 7.14
C ILE A 49 5.71 -1.99 7.99
N LEU A 50 5.76 -2.26 9.30
CA LEU A 50 6.79 -1.77 10.22
C LEU A 50 8.23 -2.04 9.71
N PRO A 51 8.61 -3.28 9.30
CA PRO A 51 9.91 -3.56 8.68
C PRO A 51 10.17 -2.84 7.36
N LEU A 52 9.13 -2.38 6.67
CA LEU A 52 9.29 -1.66 5.41
C LEU A 52 9.77 -0.23 5.65
N ARG A 53 9.58 0.31 6.88
CA ARG A 53 9.78 1.72 7.26
C ARG A 53 8.93 2.68 6.43
N TRP A 54 7.72 2.25 6.09
CA TRP A 54 6.74 3.08 5.40
C TRP A 54 5.74 3.57 6.43
N GLU A 55 5.43 4.86 6.38
CA GLU A 55 4.37 5.45 7.17
C GLU A 55 3.06 5.20 6.45
N ARG A 56 2.12 4.53 7.13
CA ARG A 56 0.79 4.29 6.57
C ARG A 56 -0.07 5.52 6.81
N LEU A 57 -0.70 6.04 5.77
CA LEU A 57 -1.67 7.11 5.91
C LEU A 57 -2.98 6.53 6.44
N ASP A 58 -3.40 6.93 7.63
CA ASP A 58 -4.67 6.50 8.21
C ASP A 58 -5.84 7.20 7.49
N ASP A 59 -6.78 6.42 6.96
CA ASP A 59 -8.04 6.93 6.40
C ASP A 59 -9.22 6.48 7.30
N PRO A 60 -10.01 7.41 7.87
CA PRO A 60 -11.11 7.10 8.79
C PRO A 60 -12.31 6.31 8.20
N GLY A 61 -12.20 5.77 6.99
CA GLY A 61 -13.17 4.93 6.31
C GLY A 61 -12.86 4.93 4.82
N TYR A 62 -13.20 3.89 4.07
CA TYR A 62 -12.87 3.86 2.64
C TYR A 62 -13.52 5.04 1.89
N ARG A 63 -12.70 5.96 1.38
CA ARG A 63 -13.14 7.13 0.59
C ARG A 63 -12.57 7.06 -0.84
N PRO A 64 -13.33 6.56 -1.83
CA PRO A 64 -12.84 6.40 -3.19
C PRO A 64 -12.53 7.73 -3.89
N ASP A 65 -13.19 8.82 -3.49
CA ASP A 65 -12.91 10.18 -3.95
C ASP A 65 -11.55 10.70 -3.47
N LEU A 66 -10.99 10.14 -2.39
CA LEU A 66 -9.67 10.49 -1.88
C LEU A 66 -8.56 9.54 -2.37
N ALA A 67 -8.90 8.38 -2.92
CA ALA A 67 -7.94 7.39 -3.40
C ALA A 67 -7.56 7.66 -4.87
N PRO A 68 -6.30 8.05 -5.19
CA PRO A 68 -5.90 8.32 -6.58
C PRO A 68 -6.11 7.16 -7.55
N SER A 69 -6.05 5.93 -7.03
CA SER A 69 -6.39 4.72 -7.78
C SER A 69 -7.83 4.76 -8.27
N ASP A 70 -8.78 5.13 -7.40
CA ASP A 70 -10.22 5.07 -7.66
C ASP A 70 -10.76 6.28 -8.42
N PHE A 71 -10.28 7.49 -8.16
CA PHE A 71 -10.78 8.69 -8.86
C PHE A 71 -10.06 8.98 -10.18
N ASN A 72 -8.79 8.55 -10.35
CA ASN A 72 -7.99 8.88 -11.54
C ASN A 72 -7.60 7.65 -12.36
N TYR A 73 -7.03 6.62 -11.74
CA TYR A 73 -6.42 5.52 -12.49
C TYR A 73 -7.44 4.51 -13.04
N PHE A 74 -8.32 3.98 -12.20
CA PHE A 74 -9.31 2.99 -12.63
C PHE A 74 -10.34 3.52 -13.63
N PRO A 75 -10.89 4.75 -13.49
CA PRO A 75 -11.79 5.30 -14.49
C PRO A 75 -11.12 5.50 -15.86
N ALA A 76 -9.84 5.88 -15.88
CA ALA A 76 -9.07 6.09 -17.12
C ALA A 76 -8.58 4.77 -17.77
N SER A 77 -8.64 3.66 -17.04
CA SER A 77 -8.25 2.33 -17.53
C SER A 77 -9.38 1.52 -18.20
N LYS A 78 -10.54 2.16 -18.42
CA LYS A 78 -11.70 1.56 -19.08
C LYS A 78 -11.65 1.70 -20.60
#